data_AF-A0A9D6G1C5-F1
#
_entry.id   AF-A0A9D6G1C5-F1
#
_cell.length_a   1.000
_cell.length_b   1.000
_cell.length_c   1.000
_cell.angle_alpha   90.00
_cell.angle_beta   90.00
_cell.angle_gamma   90.00
#
_symmetry.space_group_name_H-M   'P 1'
#
loop_
_entity.id
_entity.type
_entity.pdbx_description
1 polymer ?
#
loop_
_entity_poly.entity_id
_entity_poly.type
_entity_poly.pdbx_seq_one_letter_code
_entity_poly.pdbx_strand_id
1 'polypeptide(L)'
;VICTMCPPRYPEPVRQRAAVAALTIFNWRIFRRALEAGIAIVDLRNACSEGGDYADHALLSKSGLQKCANIVWRALWEVSRGGARTEVFW
;
A
#
# COMPACT_ATOMS: atom_id res chain seq x y z
N VAL A 1 -7.85 -8.79 -6.56
CA VAL A 1 -7.45 -7.56 -5.85
C VAL A 1 -5.97 -7.31 -6.11
N ILE A 2 -5.57 -6.08 -6.38
CA ILE A 2 -4.15 -5.68 -6.53
C ILE A 2 -3.81 -4.68 -5.43
N CYS A 3 -2.57 -4.70 -4.94
CA CYS A 3 -2.10 -3.79 -3.90
C CYS A 3 -1.11 -2.77 -4.45
N THR A 4 -1.13 -1.55 -3.92
CA THR A 4 -0.02 -0.60 -4.08
C THR A 4 1.14 -0.95 -3.14
N MET A 5 2.32 -0.37 -3.37
CA MET A 5 3.49 -0.56 -2.50
C MET A 5 3.53 0.48 -1.38
N CYS A 6 3.96 0.07 -0.17
CA CYS A 6 4.22 0.99 0.94
C CYS A 6 5.45 1.86 0.66
N PRO A 7 5.44 3.17 1.03
CA PRO A 7 6.61 4.03 0.93
C PRO A 7 7.76 3.52 1.80
N PRO A 8 9.02 3.77 1.40
CA PRO A 8 10.16 3.53 2.27
C PRO A 8 10.20 4.57 3.40
N ARG A 9 11.06 4.32 4.39
CA ARG A 9 11.36 5.20 5.52
C ARG A 9 12.88 5.40 5.66
N TYR A 10 13.43 6.25 4.80
CA TYR A 10 14.80 6.72 4.89
C TYR A 10 14.93 7.84 5.94
N PRO A 11 16.02 7.87 6.73
CA PRO A 11 16.30 8.97 7.65
C PRO A 11 16.75 10.24 6.91
N GLU A 12 17.40 10.08 5.75
CA GLU A 12 17.89 11.16 4.91
C GLU A 12 16.73 11.87 4.20
N PRO A 13 16.42 13.15 4.49
CA PRO A 13 15.20 13.80 4.00
C PRO A 13 15.12 13.94 2.48
N VAL A 14 16.26 14.20 1.83
CA VAL A 14 16.33 14.34 0.37
C VAL A 14 16.04 12.99 -0.30
N ARG A 15 16.70 11.94 0.17
CA ARG A 15 16.50 10.56 -0.31
C ARG A 15 15.06 10.09 -0.06
N GLN A 16 14.51 10.41 1.11
CA GLN A 16 13.14 10.06 1.47
C GLN A 16 12.14 10.68 0.49
N ARG A 17 12.25 12.00 0.23
CA ARG A 17 11.35 12.68 -0.72
C ARG A 17 11.48 12.12 -2.13
N ALA A 18 12.71 11.88 -2.60
CA ALA A 18 12.95 11.31 -3.93
C ALA A 18 12.32 9.91 -4.06
N ALA A 19 12.51 9.05 -3.05
CA ALA A 19 11.98 7.70 -3.05
C ALA A 19 10.44 7.68 -2.96
N VAL A 20 9.83 8.52 -2.12
CA VAL A 20 8.38 8.66 -2.02
C VAL A 20 7.76 9.18 -3.32
N ALA A 21 8.41 10.16 -3.97
CA ALA A 21 7.95 10.69 -5.26
C ALA A 21 8.01 9.61 -6.36
N ALA A 22 9.14 8.90 -6.47
CA ALA A 22 9.29 7.80 -7.42
C ALA A 22 8.24 6.69 -7.19
N LEU A 23 8.03 6.30 -5.93
CA LEU A 23 7.05 5.28 -5.60
C LEU A 23 5.62 5.74 -5.85
N THR A 24 5.31 7.02 -5.63
CA THR A 24 4.00 7.60 -5.96
C THR A 24 3.71 7.49 -7.45
N ILE A 25 4.69 7.81 -8.31
CA ILE A 25 4.57 7.66 -9.77
C ILE A 25 4.36 6.19 -10.15
N PHE A 26 5.11 5.28 -9.51
CA PHE A 26 4.96 3.85 -9.76
C PHE A 26 3.57 3.32 -9.34
N ASN A 27 3.14 3.65 -8.11
CA ASN A 27 1.83 3.29 -7.59
C ASN A 27 0.69 3.88 -8.43
N TRP A 28 0.88 5.09 -8.99
CA TRP A 28 -0.09 5.67 -9.92
C TRP A 28 -0.31 4.81 -11.17
N ARG A 29 0.75 4.18 -11.70
CA ARG A 29 0.63 3.26 -12.85
C ARG A 29 -0.13 1.99 -12.48
N ILE A 30 0.12 1.41 -11.29
CA ILE A 30 -0.66 0.27 -10.78
C ILE A 30 -2.13 0.67 -10.65
N PHE A 31 -2.38 1.79 -9.98
CA PHE A 31 -3.72 2.28 -9.70
C PHE A 31 -4.52 2.49 -10.99
N ARG A 32 -3.93 3.21 -11.95
CA ARG A 32 -4.57 3.47 -13.25
C ARG A 32 -4.90 2.19 -14.00
N ARG A 33 -3.98 1.22 -14.05
CA ARG A 33 -4.20 -0.04 -14.78
C ARG A 33 -5.24 -0.93 -14.11
N ALA A 34 -5.27 -0.96 -12.79
CA ALA A 34 -6.28 -1.70 -12.06
C ALA A 34 -7.68 -1.09 -12.25
N LEU A 35 -7.80 0.25 -12.24
CA LEU A 35 -9.04 0.95 -12.56
C LEU A 35 -9.52 0.68 -13.99
N GLU A 36 -8.64 0.81 -14.98
CA GLU A 36 -8.95 0.52 -16.40
C GLU A 36 -9.44 -0.92 -16.60
N ALA A 37 -8.95 -1.86 -15.79
CA ALA A 37 -9.34 -3.27 -15.82
C ALA A 37 -10.54 -3.62 -14.93
N GLY A 38 -11.13 -2.67 -14.19
CA GLY A 38 -12.20 -2.93 -13.23
C GLY A 38 -11.78 -3.83 -12.05
N ILE A 39 -10.47 -3.87 -11.73
CA ILE A 39 -9.92 -4.69 -10.65
C ILE A 39 -9.90 -3.86 -9.36
N ALA A 40 -10.42 -4.43 -8.26
CA ALA A 40 -10.35 -3.81 -6.95
C ALA A 40 -8.91 -3.58 -6.48
N ILE A 41 -8.69 -2.41 -5.87
CA ILE A 41 -7.38 -1.91 -5.43
C ILE A 41 -7.35 -1.80 -3.92
N VAL A 42 -6.26 -2.23 -3.32
CA VAL A 42 -5.90 -1.94 -1.93
C VAL A 42 -4.75 -0.95 -1.92
N ASP A 43 -5.00 0.25 -1.42
CA ASP A 43 -3.96 1.26 -1.30
C ASP A 43 -3.22 1.13 0.04
N LEU A 44 -2.00 0.60 -0.01
CA LEU A 44 -1.15 0.38 1.16
C LEU A 44 -0.23 1.57 1.49
N ARG A 45 -0.31 2.69 0.75
CA ARG A 45 0.62 3.82 0.93
C ARG A 45 0.63 4.41 2.34
N ASN A 46 -0.48 4.30 3.06
CA ASN A 46 -0.62 4.77 4.44
C ASN A 46 -0.78 3.62 5.46
N ALA A 47 -0.64 2.36 5.03
CA ALA A 47 -0.79 1.20 5.92
C ALA A 47 0.32 1.11 6.98
N CYS A 48 1.51 1.61 6.64
CA CYS A 48 2.69 1.63 7.51
C CYS A 48 3.24 3.05 7.58
N SER A 49 3.18 3.67 8.77
CA SER A 49 3.60 5.05 8.99
C SER A 49 4.44 5.22 10.25
N GLU A 50 4.57 4.16 11.06
CA GLU A 50 5.29 4.17 12.34
C GLU A 50 6.69 3.57 12.20
N GLY A 51 7.61 3.94 13.09
CA GLY A 51 8.99 3.43 13.03
C GLY A 51 9.04 1.91 13.20
N GLY A 52 8.19 1.36 14.08
CA GLY A 52 8.10 -0.07 14.34
C GLY A 52 7.52 -0.90 13.18
N ASP A 53 6.97 -0.26 12.14
CA ASP A 53 6.44 -0.96 10.96
C ASP A 53 7.55 -1.39 10.00
N TYR A 54 8.78 -0.91 10.18
CA TYR A 54 9.91 -1.13 9.27
C TYR A 54 11.03 -1.90 9.99
N ALA A 55 11.52 -2.96 9.36
CA ALA A 55 12.73 -3.68 9.82
C ALA A 55 14.00 -2.97 9.32
N ASP A 56 13.91 -2.34 8.15
CA ASP A 56 14.94 -1.51 7.55
C ASP A 56 14.26 -0.43 6.69
N HIS A 57 15.03 0.48 6.08
CA HIS A 57 14.54 1.64 5.34
C HIS A 57 13.52 1.31 4.25
N ALA A 58 13.59 0.14 3.62
CA ALA A 58 12.66 -0.25 2.55
C ALA A 58 11.89 -1.55 2.84
N LEU A 59 12.21 -2.26 3.93
CA LEU A 59 11.62 -3.54 4.27
C LEU A 59 10.73 -3.40 5.51
N LEU A 60 9.51 -3.92 5.40
CA LEU A 60 8.58 -3.94 6.51
C LEU A 60 9.05 -4.92 7.59
N SER A 61 8.78 -4.56 8.84
CA SER A 61 8.94 -5.45 9.99
C SER A 61 7.83 -6.51 9.98
N LYS A 62 7.94 -7.51 10.88
CA LYS A 62 6.85 -8.46 11.14
C LYS A 62 5.54 -7.73 11.50
N SER A 63 5.62 -6.64 12.27
CA SER A 63 4.46 -5.81 12.62
C SER A 63 3.86 -5.12 11.39
N GLY A 64 4.70 -4.47 10.57
CA GLY A 64 4.25 -3.81 9.34
C GLY A 64 3.64 -4.77 8.33
N LEU A 65 4.25 -5.95 8.16
CA LEU A 65 3.70 -7.03 7.33
C LEU A 65 2.34 -7.50 7.85
N GLN A 66 2.16 -7.64 9.17
CA GLN A 66 0.89 -8.02 9.76
C GLN A 66 -0.20 -6.96 9.52
N LYS A 67 0.12 -5.67 9.65
CA LYS A 67 -0.80 -4.57 9.32
C LYS A 67 -1.27 -4.66 7.88
N CYS A 68 -0.33 -4.82 6.93
CA CYS A 68 -0.66 -4.99 5.51
C CYS A 68 -1.50 -6.25 5.26
N ALA A 69 -1.13 -7.38 5.85
CA ALA A 69 -1.86 -8.64 5.69
C ALA A 69 -3.32 -8.53 6.16
N ASN A 70 -3.57 -7.85 7.28
CA ASN A 70 -4.92 -7.64 7.79
C ASN A 70 -5.78 -6.80 6.83
N ILE A 71 -5.21 -5.74 6.25
CA ILE A 71 -5.90 -4.89 5.25
C ILE A 71 -6.22 -5.70 3.99
N VAL A 72 -5.23 -6.44 3.47
CA VAL A 72 -5.40 -7.27 2.27
C VAL A 72 -6.44 -8.37 2.50
N TRP A 73 -6.40 -9.02 3.66
CA TRP A 73 -7.37 -10.04 4.05
C TRP A 73 -8.79 -9.47 4.06
N ARG A 74 -8.99 -8.31 4.68
CA ARG A 74 -10.29 -7.62 4.72
C ARG A 74 -10.80 -7.30 3.31
N ALA A 75 -9.95 -6.74 2.45
CA ALA A 75 -10.33 -6.43 1.08
C ALA A 75 -10.67 -7.67 0.25
N LEU A 76 -9.92 -8.77 0.42
CA LEU A 76 -10.25 -10.05 -0.22
C LEU A 76 -11.59 -10.59 0.25
N TRP A 77 -11.88 -10.45 1.55
CA TRP A 77 -13.17 -10.83 2.12
C TRP A 77 -14.34 -9.99 1.57
N GLU A 78 -14.17 -8.69 1.40
CA GLU A 78 -15.18 -7.80 0.82
C GLU A 78 -15.46 -8.13 -0.66
N VAL A 79 -14.39 -8.35 -1.45
CA VAL A 79 -14.51 -8.72 -2.87
C VAL A 79 -15.14 -10.10 -3.04
N SER A 80 -14.79 -11.09 -2.22
CA SER A 80 -15.35 -12.45 -2.35
C SER A 80 -16.86 -12.51 -2.12
N ARG A 81 -17.43 -11.52 -1.40
CA ARG A 81 -18.86 -11.40 -1.15
C ARG A 81 -19.62 -10.64 -2.24
N GLY A 82 -18.99 -10.34 -3.38
CA GLY A 82 -19.58 -9.56 -4.47
C GLY A 82 -19.59 -8.05 -4.21
N GLY A 83 -18.84 -7.58 -3.21
CA GLY A 83 -18.61 -6.18 -2.94
C GLY A 83 -17.71 -5.54 -4.00
N ALA A 84 -18.24 -5.32 -5.20
CA ALA A 84 -17.60 -4.46 -6.20
C ALA A 84 -17.86 -3.00 -5.85
N ARG A 85 -17.28 -2.50 -4.75
CA ARG A 85 -17.24 -1.06 -4.45
C ARG A 85 -15.87 -0.68 -3.91
N THR A 86 -15.34 0.40 -4.47
CA THR A 86 -14.15 1.07 -3.93
C THR A 86 -14.52 1.66 -2.57
N GLU A 87 -13.88 1.19 -1.50
CA GLU A 87 -14.03 1.74 -0.14
C GLU A 87 -12.73 2.42 0.30
N VAL A 88 -12.84 3.57 0.97
CA VAL A 88 -11.71 4.32 1.52
C VAL A 88 -11.75 4.19 3.04
N PHE A 89 -10.72 3.59 3.64
CA PHE A 89 -10.56 3.48 5.08
C PHE A 89 -9.71 4.66 5.59
N TRP A 90 -10.22 5.39 6.60
CA TRP A 90 -9.54 6.49 7.28
C TRP A 90 -9.03 6.04 8.65
#